data_AF-A0A9W8MNF7-F1
#
_entry.id   AF-A0A9W8MNF7-F1
#
_cell.length_a   1.000
_cell.length_b   1.000
_cell.length_c   1.000
_cell.angle_alpha   90.00
_cell.angle_beta   90.00
_cell.angle_gamma   90.00
#
_symmetry.space_group_name_H-M   'P 1'
#
loop_
_entity.id
_entity.type
_entity.pdbx_description
1 polymer ?
#
loop_
_entity_poly.entity_id
_entity_poly.type
_entity_poly.pdbx_seq_one_letter_code
_entity_poly.pdbx_strand_id
1 'polypeptide(L)'
;MFAEPLSIGFDPSINRVSGSSEGPVSYIYALDDKDTGVSRQRYFQTLDILYSPPQTLITGRATRVWEAQEVRAFDDPTPVEAAPSTVIMREVWTDASAKTENEIQSDIFADLNGFAQRLSNGVEPEQFLDFEPDLKTHIKELFVDEKYKEYFLTVIGECKGPVSRPPVPGY
;
A
#
# COMPACT_ATOMS: atom_id res chain seq x y z
N MET A 1 -32.50 -16.91 -9.05
CA MET A 1 -31.54 -15.87 -9.48
C MET A 1 -30.80 -15.42 -8.24
N PHE A 2 -29.52 -15.78 -8.10
CA PHE A 2 -28.73 -15.37 -6.94
C PHE A 2 -28.20 -13.96 -7.18
N ALA A 3 -28.05 -13.18 -6.11
CA ALA A 3 -27.40 -11.88 -6.18
C ALA A 3 -25.92 -12.05 -6.53
N GLU A 4 -25.35 -11.13 -7.32
CA GLU A 4 -23.91 -11.12 -7.61
C GLU A 4 -23.11 -11.06 -6.30
N PRO A 5 -22.01 -11.81 -6.12
CA PRO A 5 -21.28 -11.86 -4.84
C PRO A 5 -20.90 -10.47 -4.29
N LEU A 6 -20.43 -9.57 -5.15
CA LEU A 6 -20.13 -8.19 -4.80
C LEU A 6 -21.36 -7.42 -4.27
N SER A 7 -22.56 -7.74 -4.76
CA SER A 7 -23.80 -7.08 -4.33
C SER A 7 -24.27 -7.50 -2.93
N ILE A 8 -23.70 -8.57 -2.38
CA ILE A 8 -23.93 -9.01 -1.00
C ILE A 8 -22.69 -8.76 -0.10
N GLY A 9 -21.70 -8.00 -0.60
CA GLY A 9 -20.49 -7.66 0.15
C GLY A 9 -19.41 -8.74 0.16
N PHE A 10 -19.50 -9.75 -0.73
CA PHE A 10 -18.44 -10.74 -0.92
C PHE A 10 -17.41 -10.24 -1.91
N ASP A 11 -16.16 -10.11 -1.46
CA ASP A 11 -15.02 -9.77 -2.30
C ASP A 11 -14.25 -11.05 -2.67
N PRO A 12 -14.22 -11.46 -3.96
CA PRO A 12 -13.52 -12.65 -4.40
C PRO A 12 -11.99 -12.54 -4.31
N SER A 13 -11.45 -11.33 -4.13
CA SER A 13 -10.01 -11.11 -3.92
C SER A 13 -9.59 -11.34 -2.46
N ILE A 14 -10.52 -11.66 -1.56
CA ILE A 14 -10.24 -11.87 -0.15
C ILE A 14 -10.77 -13.25 0.26
N ASN A 15 -9.89 -14.09 0.80
CA ASN A 15 -10.27 -15.38 1.37
C ASN A 15 -10.07 -15.37 2.89
N ARG A 16 -11.12 -15.72 3.64
CA ARG A 16 -11.03 -15.88 5.09
C ARG A 16 -10.44 -17.24 5.40
N VAL A 17 -9.25 -17.25 5.99
CA VAL A 17 -8.62 -18.46 6.51
C VAL A 17 -9.05 -18.63 7.96
N SER A 18 -9.86 -19.65 8.18
CA SER A 18 -10.16 -20.08 9.54
C SER A 18 -8.90 -20.74 10.09
N GLY A 19 -8.43 -20.34 11.27
CA GLY A 19 -7.57 -21.22 12.04
C GLY A 19 -8.26 -22.58 12.24
N SER A 20 -7.53 -23.59 12.72
CA SER A 20 -8.18 -24.71 13.40
C SER A 20 -9.22 -24.17 14.39
N SER A 21 -10.21 -24.96 14.80
CA SER A 21 -11.42 -24.54 15.54
C SER A 21 -11.27 -23.59 16.75
N GLU A 22 -10.05 -23.25 17.17
CA GLU A 22 -9.71 -22.32 18.25
C GLU A 22 -8.69 -21.21 17.87
N GLY A 23 -8.24 -21.13 16.62
CA GLY A 23 -7.24 -20.14 16.15
C GLY A 23 -7.85 -18.80 15.71
N PRO A 24 -7.07 -17.70 15.76
CA PRO A 24 -7.51 -16.41 15.25
C PRO A 24 -7.84 -16.48 13.76
N VAL A 25 -8.84 -15.69 13.35
CA VAL A 25 -9.20 -15.55 11.94
C VAL A 25 -8.09 -14.76 11.24
N SER A 26 -7.57 -15.30 10.13
CA SER A 26 -6.70 -14.55 9.21
C SER A 26 -7.38 -14.41 7.85
N TYR A 27 -6.87 -13.51 7.02
CA TYR A 27 -7.35 -13.25 5.68
C TYR A 27 -6.19 -13.35 4.72
N ILE A 28 -6.43 -13.92 3.54
CA ILE A 28 -5.51 -13.85 2.41
C ILE A 28 -6.12 -12.87 1.41
N TYR A 29 -5.31 -11.93 0.93
CA TYR A 29 -5.66 -10.97 -0.10
C TYR A 29 -4.93 -11.32 -1.39
N ALA A 30 -5.63 -11.33 -2.52
CA ALA A 30 -5.04 -11.46 -3.83
C ALA A 30 -4.93 -10.10 -4.51
N LEU A 31 -3.71 -9.73 -4.90
CA LEU A 31 -3.39 -8.49 -5.58
C LEU A 31 -2.90 -8.81 -7.00
N ASP A 32 -3.44 -8.10 -7.98
CA ASP A 32 -2.93 -8.14 -9.35
C ASP A 32 -1.70 -7.23 -9.45
N ASP A 33 -0.52 -7.83 -9.48
CA ASP A 33 0.74 -7.10 -9.68
C ASP A 33 0.88 -6.74 -11.16
N LYS A 34 0.85 -5.44 -11.44
CA LYS A 34 0.96 -4.87 -12.79
C LYS A 34 2.33 -4.26 -13.07
N ASP A 35 3.22 -4.18 -12.07
CA ASP A 35 4.47 -3.40 -12.18
C ASP A 35 5.56 -4.10 -13.00
N THR A 36 5.44 -5.41 -13.23
CA THR A 36 6.50 -6.19 -13.93
C THR A 36 6.23 -6.42 -15.42
N GLY A 37 5.17 -5.85 -15.99
CA GLY A 37 4.75 -6.11 -17.38
C GLY A 37 4.22 -7.53 -17.62
N VAL A 38 4.29 -8.40 -16.63
CA VAL A 38 3.61 -9.70 -16.56
C VAL A 38 2.57 -9.59 -15.46
N SER A 39 1.29 -9.74 -15.82
CA SER A 39 0.20 -9.80 -14.84
C SER A 39 0.43 -11.02 -13.94
N ARG A 40 0.92 -10.80 -12.72
CA ARG A 40 1.11 -11.86 -11.73
C ARG A 40 0.19 -11.58 -10.55
N GLN A 41 -0.55 -12.60 -10.14
CA GLN A 41 -1.30 -12.53 -8.89
C GLN A 41 -0.37 -12.82 -7.71
N ARG A 42 -0.40 -11.94 -6.71
CA ARG A 42 0.35 -12.08 -5.45
C ARG A 42 -0.64 -12.21 -4.31
N TYR A 43 -0.29 -13.01 -3.31
CA TYR A 43 -1.19 -13.35 -2.22
C TYR A 43 -0.57 -12.93 -0.89
N PHE A 44 -1.33 -12.26 -0.03
CA PHE A 44 -0.83 -11.76 1.26
C PHE A 44 -1.72 -12.24 2.39
N GLN A 45 -1.17 -13.05 3.30
CA GLN A 45 -1.85 -13.51 4.50
C GLN A 45 -1.63 -12.51 5.63
N THR A 46 -2.70 -12.08 6.30
CA THR A 46 -2.62 -11.25 7.50
C THR A 46 -2.11 -12.05 8.69
N LEU A 47 -1.16 -11.48 9.43
CA LEU A 47 -0.59 -12.05 10.65
C LEU A 47 -1.17 -11.38 11.91
N ASP A 48 -1.21 -10.05 11.94
CA ASP A 48 -1.72 -9.27 13.08
C ASP A 48 -2.36 -7.94 12.65
N ILE A 49 -3.21 -7.37 13.50
CA ILE A 49 -3.82 -6.04 13.31
C ILE A 49 -2.90 -4.99 13.95
N LEU A 50 -2.32 -4.13 13.13
CA LEU A 50 -1.55 -2.98 13.60
C LEU A 50 -2.47 -1.79 13.88
N TYR A 51 -3.54 -1.65 13.11
CA TYR A 51 -4.53 -0.59 13.30
C TYR A 51 -5.89 -0.98 12.71
N SER A 52 -6.96 -0.70 13.45
CA SER A 52 -8.34 -0.82 12.97
C SER A 52 -9.23 0.20 13.69
N PRO A 53 -10.10 0.94 12.97
CA PRO A 53 -11.03 1.86 13.59
C PRO A 53 -12.09 1.11 14.42
N PRO A 54 -12.67 1.75 15.45
CA PRO A 54 -13.78 1.17 16.21
C PRO A 54 -14.95 0.79 15.30
N GLN A 55 -15.46 -0.43 15.45
CA GLN A 55 -16.54 -1.00 14.61
C GLN A 55 -17.86 -0.22 14.65
N THR A 56 -18.02 0.71 15.59
CA THR A 56 -19.22 1.54 15.76
C THR A 56 -19.29 2.73 14.81
N LEU A 57 -18.21 3.02 14.07
CA LEU A 57 -18.14 4.13 13.12
C LEU A 57 -18.16 3.58 11.69
N ILE A 58 -19.37 3.32 11.16
CA ILE A 58 -19.59 3.03 9.72
C ILE A 58 -19.49 4.32 8.88
N THR A 59 -19.25 5.48 9.51
CA THR A 59 -19.16 6.77 8.82
C THR A 59 -17.71 7.14 8.51
N GLY A 60 -17.38 7.18 7.21
CA GLY A 60 -16.16 7.80 6.69
C GLY A 60 -14.94 6.87 6.59
N ARG A 61 -13.94 7.34 5.83
CA ARG A 61 -12.64 6.71 5.51
C ARG A 61 -12.17 5.71 6.57
N ALA A 62 -12.50 4.44 6.37
CA ALA A 62 -11.99 3.37 7.21
C ALA A 62 -10.62 2.96 6.66
N THR A 63 -9.62 2.85 7.53
CA THR A 63 -8.30 2.31 7.18
C THR A 63 -8.02 1.17 8.13
N ARG A 64 -7.71 -0.01 7.60
CA ARG A 64 -7.13 -1.10 8.39
C ARG A 64 -5.67 -1.26 7.99
N VAL A 65 -4.82 -1.48 8.98
CA VAL A 65 -3.40 -1.74 8.76
C VAL A 65 -3.08 -3.08 9.41
N TRP A 66 -2.51 -3.96 8.61
CA TRP A 66 -2.17 -5.32 8.98
C TRP A 66 -0.66 -5.51 8.88
N GLU A 67 -0.12 -6.30 9.79
CA GLU A 67 1.10 -7.05 9.53
C GLU A 67 0.71 -8.23 8.63
N ALA A 68 1.45 -8.45 7.55
CA ALA A 68 1.14 -9.50 6.58
C ALA A 68 2.42 -10.15 6.05
N GLN A 69 2.25 -11.29 5.38
CA GLN A 69 3.32 -12.00 4.68
C GLN A 69 2.83 -12.48 3.32
N GLU A 70 3.71 -12.46 2.32
CA GLU A 70 3.41 -13.00 0.99
C GLU A 70 3.39 -14.54 1.03
N VAL A 71 2.30 -15.13 0.53
CA VAL A 71 2.07 -16.57 0.42
C VAL A 71 1.87 -16.98 -1.04
N ARG A 72 1.91 -18.28 -1.33
CA ARG A 72 1.88 -18.78 -2.71
C ARG A 72 0.51 -18.68 -3.38
N ALA A 73 -0.57 -18.96 -2.66
CA ALA A 73 -1.94 -18.93 -3.17
C ALA A 73 -2.98 -18.88 -2.04
N PHE A 74 -4.26 -18.78 -2.39
CA PHE A 74 -5.35 -18.92 -1.43
C PHE A 74 -5.42 -20.30 -0.76
N ASP A 75 -5.14 -21.35 -1.51
CA ASP A 75 -5.16 -22.76 -1.07
C ASP A 75 -3.77 -23.28 -0.64
N ASP A 76 -2.73 -22.47 -0.83
CA ASP A 76 -1.36 -22.72 -0.38
C ASP A 76 -0.84 -21.52 0.43
N PRO A 77 -1.11 -21.48 1.75
CA PRO A 77 -0.63 -20.42 2.65
C PRO A 77 0.86 -20.56 2.99
N THR A 78 1.65 -21.29 2.20
CA THR A 78 3.11 -21.37 2.40
C THR A 78 3.75 -20.03 2.03
N PRO A 79 4.63 -19.47 2.89
CA PRO A 79 5.35 -18.23 2.58
C PRO A 79 6.20 -18.32 1.30
N VAL A 80 6.32 -17.19 0.59
CA VAL A 80 7.22 -17.05 -0.55
C VAL A 80 8.63 -16.74 -0.04
N GLU A 81 9.57 -17.69 -0.18
CA GLU A 81 10.94 -17.56 0.37
C GLU A 81 11.72 -16.33 -0.14
N ALA A 82 11.45 -15.89 -1.38
CA ALA A 82 12.11 -14.72 -1.98
C ALA A 82 11.46 -13.38 -1.60
N ALA A 83 10.31 -13.39 -0.91
CA ALA A 83 9.60 -12.20 -0.49
C ALA A 83 10.08 -11.74 0.90
N PRO A 84 9.87 -10.45 1.28
CA PRO A 84 10.10 -10.01 2.65
C PRO A 84 9.34 -10.89 3.65
N SER A 85 9.98 -11.19 4.78
CA SER A 85 9.36 -12.01 5.84
C SER A 85 8.09 -11.37 6.39
N THR A 86 8.03 -10.03 6.38
CA THR A 86 6.92 -9.23 6.89
C THR A 86 6.74 -8.02 5.99
N VAL A 87 5.48 -7.68 5.69
CA VAL A 87 5.08 -6.46 4.98
C VAL A 87 3.94 -5.78 5.73
N ILE A 88 3.77 -4.49 5.47
CA ILE A 88 2.66 -3.71 6.00
C ILE A 88 1.59 -3.61 4.91
N MET A 89 0.40 -4.12 5.20
CA MET A 89 -0.73 -4.05 4.29
C MET A 89 -1.75 -3.04 4.79
N ARG A 90 -2.06 -2.06 3.94
CA ARG A 90 -3.06 -1.03 4.22
C ARG A 90 -4.29 -1.25 3.35
N GLU A 91 -5.42 -1.55 3.99
CA GLU A 91 -6.74 -1.60 3.37
C GLU A 91 -7.44 -0.26 3.64
N VAL A 92 -7.88 0.45 2.61
CA VAL A 92 -8.46 1.78 2.76
C VAL A 92 -9.69 1.97 1.88
N TRP A 93 -10.73 2.59 2.45
CA TRP A 93 -11.87 3.11 1.71
C TRP A 93 -11.72 4.62 1.51
N THR A 94 -11.50 5.04 0.27
CA THR A 94 -11.34 6.45 -0.11
C THR A 94 -12.36 6.86 -1.17
N ASP A 95 -12.42 8.17 -1.42
CA ASP A 95 -13.19 8.73 -2.53
C ASP A 95 -12.61 8.25 -3.87
N ALA A 96 -13.46 7.99 -4.88
CA ALA A 96 -13.02 7.47 -6.18
C ALA A 96 -12.02 8.38 -6.92
N SER A 97 -11.99 9.68 -6.58
CA SER A 97 -11.04 10.66 -7.12
C SER A 97 -9.82 10.89 -6.24
N ALA A 98 -9.71 10.22 -5.10
CA ALA A 98 -8.55 10.36 -4.23
C ALA A 98 -7.34 9.66 -4.86
N LYS A 99 -6.17 10.31 -4.79
CA LYS A 99 -4.91 9.68 -5.17
C LYS A 99 -4.63 8.51 -4.26
N THR A 100 -4.08 7.43 -4.82
CA THR A 100 -3.61 6.31 -4.02
C THR A 100 -2.25 6.57 -3.39
N GLU A 101 -1.85 5.74 -2.43
CA GLU A 101 -0.52 5.86 -1.81
C GLU A 101 0.59 5.73 -2.86
N ASN A 102 0.43 4.82 -3.82
CA ASN A 102 1.39 4.66 -4.92
C ASN A 102 1.50 5.92 -5.78
N GLU A 103 0.36 6.53 -6.13
CA GLU A 103 0.32 7.79 -6.88
C GLU A 103 0.95 8.95 -6.09
N ILE A 104 0.65 9.05 -4.79
CA ILE A 104 1.23 10.07 -3.90
C ILE A 104 2.74 9.91 -3.78
N GLN A 105 3.24 8.70 -3.53
CA GLN A 105 4.68 8.45 -3.43
C GLN A 105 5.38 8.66 -4.77
N SER A 106 4.76 8.28 -5.88
CA SER A 106 5.28 8.53 -7.23
C SER A 106 5.45 10.03 -7.50
N ASP A 107 4.46 10.86 -7.13
CA ASP A 107 4.56 12.30 -7.25
C ASP A 107 5.68 12.88 -6.36
N ILE A 108 5.79 12.42 -5.11
CA ILE A 108 6.87 12.83 -4.19
C ILE A 108 8.24 12.48 -4.78
N PHE A 109 8.40 11.25 -5.31
CA PHE A 109 9.66 10.81 -5.90
C PHE A 109 9.98 11.57 -7.20
N ALA A 110 8.98 11.92 -8.00
CA ALA A 110 9.18 12.77 -9.17
C ALA A 110 9.71 14.16 -8.78
N ASP A 111 9.15 14.77 -7.74
CA ASP A 111 9.59 16.07 -7.22
C ASP A 111 11.02 15.99 -6.64
N LEU A 112 11.32 14.93 -5.88
CA LEU A 112 12.64 14.68 -5.31
C LEU A 112 13.69 14.41 -6.40
N ASN A 113 13.33 13.73 -7.48
CA ASN A 113 14.21 13.53 -8.64
C ASN A 113 14.46 14.85 -9.39
N GLY A 114 13.44 15.70 -9.53
CA GLY A 114 13.61 17.05 -10.07
C GLY A 114 14.52 17.92 -9.18
N PHE A 115 14.42 17.76 -7.86
CA PHE A 115 15.34 18.40 -6.91
C PHE A 115 16.77 17.86 -7.06
N ALA A 116 16.96 16.55 -7.15
CA ALA A 116 18.26 15.91 -7.38
C ALA A 116 18.94 16.41 -8.65
N GLN A 117 18.18 16.52 -9.75
CA GLN A 117 18.70 17.04 -11.02
C GLN A 117 19.21 18.48 -10.90
N ARG A 118 18.50 19.34 -10.15
CA ARG A 118 18.97 20.72 -9.88
C ARG A 118 20.28 20.72 -9.08
N LEU A 119 20.39 19.88 -8.06
CA LEU A 119 21.62 19.72 -7.29
C LEU A 119 22.80 19.28 -8.17
N SER A 120 22.59 18.28 -9.03
CA SER A 120 23.62 17.79 -9.96
C SER A 120 24.07 18.85 -10.96
N ASN A 121 23.20 19.79 -11.32
CA ASN A 121 23.52 20.95 -12.18
C ASN A 121 24.22 22.10 -11.44
N GLY A 122 24.56 21.93 -10.16
CA GLY A 122 25.25 22.93 -9.35
C GLY A 122 24.35 24.06 -8.86
N VAL A 123 23.02 23.91 -8.96
CA VAL A 123 22.06 24.88 -8.41
C VAL A 123 21.90 24.60 -6.93
N GLU A 124 22.39 25.51 -6.08
CA GLU A 124 22.16 25.41 -4.64
C GLU A 124 20.71 25.85 -4.32
N PRO A 125 19.89 24.98 -3.71
CA PRO A 125 18.51 25.31 -3.39
C PRO A 125 18.44 26.35 -2.27
N GLU A 126 17.45 27.26 -2.35
CA GLU A 126 17.20 28.26 -1.30
C GLU A 126 16.93 27.58 0.07
N GLN A 127 16.39 26.36 0.07
CA GLN A 127 16.15 25.57 1.27
C GLN A 127 17.44 25.26 2.06
N PHE A 128 18.61 25.38 1.45
CA PHE A 128 19.90 25.15 2.11
C PHE A 128 20.50 26.42 2.70
N LEU A 129 19.89 27.60 2.57
CA LEU A 129 20.48 28.87 3.05
C LEU A 129 20.93 28.81 4.52
N ASP A 130 20.11 28.23 5.40
CA ASP A 130 20.35 28.17 6.84
C ASP A 130 20.86 26.81 7.32
N PHE A 131 21.25 25.91 6.40
CA PHE A 131 21.74 24.58 6.78
C PHE A 131 23.23 24.61 7.09
N GLU A 132 23.62 23.94 8.17
CA GLU A 132 25.04 23.71 8.48
C GLU A 132 25.73 22.95 7.33
N PRO A 133 27.02 23.21 7.04
CA PRO A 133 27.74 22.59 5.91
C PRO A 133 27.70 21.05 5.90
N ASP A 134 27.81 20.43 7.08
CA ASP A 134 27.77 18.98 7.23
C ASP A 134 26.39 18.41 6.87
N LEU A 135 25.31 19.10 7.28
CA LEU A 135 23.95 18.71 6.95
C LEU A 135 23.67 18.85 5.45
N LYS A 136 24.15 19.92 4.81
CA LYS A 136 24.04 20.07 3.35
C LYS A 136 24.72 18.93 2.61
N THR A 137 25.93 18.55 3.06
CA THR A 137 26.71 17.47 2.45
C THR A 137 25.97 16.15 2.61
N HIS A 138 25.51 15.84 3.83
CA HIS A 138 24.74 14.64 4.10
C HIS A 138 23.47 14.54 3.25
N ILE A 139 22.69 15.62 3.14
CA ILE A 139 21.48 15.63 2.31
C ILE A 139 21.81 15.42 0.84
N LYS A 140 22.86 16.06 0.31
CA LYS A 140 23.29 15.84 -1.08
C LYS A 140 23.66 14.38 -1.34
N GLU A 141 24.32 13.72 -0.40
CA GLU A 141 24.66 12.30 -0.49
C GLU A 141 23.42 11.39 -0.54
N LEU A 142 22.31 11.78 0.11
CA LEU A 142 21.05 11.03 0.04
C LEU A 142 20.44 11.04 -1.37
N PHE A 143 20.72 12.06 -2.19
CA PHE A 143 20.24 12.12 -3.57
C PHE A 143 21.14 11.38 -4.55
N VAL A 144 22.34 10.97 -4.13
CA VAL A 144 23.19 10.07 -4.91
C VAL A 144 22.59 8.67 -4.89
N ASP A 145 22.40 8.07 -6.06
CA ASP A 145 21.81 6.74 -6.24
C ASP A 145 20.42 6.57 -5.60
N GLU A 146 19.67 7.66 -5.43
CA GLU A 146 18.31 7.68 -4.84
C GLU A 146 18.22 7.11 -3.41
N LYS A 147 19.31 7.17 -2.63
CA LYS A 147 19.35 6.67 -1.23
C LYS A 147 18.27 7.25 -0.32
N TYR A 148 17.75 8.44 -0.63
CA TYR A 148 16.63 9.05 0.08
C TYR A 148 15.40 8.12 0.14
N LYS A 149 15.24 7.18 -0.79
CA LYS A 149 14.13 6.21 -0.80
C LYS A 149 14.17 5.25 0.39
N GLU A 150 15.33 5.04 1.01
CA GLU A 150 15.47 4.22 2.22
C GLU A 150 14.71 4.79 3.43
N TYR A 151 14.34 6.09 3.37
CA TYR A 151 13.54 6.76 4.39
C TYR A 151 12.02 6.66 4.14
N PHE A 152 11.60 5.91 3.12
CA PHE A 152 10.20 5.71 2.76
C PHE A 152 9.81 4.23 2.90
N LEU A 153 8.58 4.00 3.35
CA LEU A 153 7.93 2.70 3.18
C LEU A 153 7.41 2.62 1.74
N THR A 154 8.22 2.02 0.87
CA THR A 154 7.92 1.92 -0.56
C THR A 154 6.81 0.92 -0.83
N VAL A 155 5.90 1.29 -1.73
CA VAL A 155 4.80 0.42 -2.15
C VAL A 155 5.37 -0.69 -3.02
N ILE A 156 5.16 -1.94 -2.60
CA ILE A 156 5.58 -3.14 -3.35
C ILE A 156 4.43 -3.79 -4.13
N GLY A 157 3.21 -3.30 -3.95
CA GLY A 157 2.00 -3.83 -4.58
C GLY A 157 0.77 -2.99 -4.22
N GLU A 158 -0.12 -2.82 -5.18
CA GLU A 158 -1.36 -2.06 -5.04
C GLU A 158 -2.51 -2.77 -5.75
N CYS A 159 -3.70 -2.71 -5.16
CA CYS A 159 -4.93 -3.12 -5.83
C CYS A 159 -6.01 -2.05 -5.60
N LYS A 160 -6.76 -1.72 -6.66
CA LYS A 160 -7.89 -0.80 -6.59
C LYS A 160 -9.19 -1.60 -6.67
N GLY A 161 -9.94 -1.59 -5.57
CA GLY A 161 -11.27 -2.19 -5.51
C GLY A 161 -12.32 -1.43 -6.33
N PRO A 162 -13.52 -1.99 -6.49
CA PRO A 162 -14.60 -1.35 -7.23
C PRO A 162 -15.15 -0.10 -6.53
N VAL A 163 -15.67 0.83 -7.30
CA VAL A 163 -16.38 2.02 -6.77
C VAL A 163 -17.75 1.59 -6.22
N SER A 164 -18.13 2.13 -5.06
CA SER A 164 -19.44 1.89 -4.47
C SER A 164 -20.57 2.38 -5.38
N ARG A 165 -21.75 1.73 -5.28
CA ARG A 165 -22.91 2.18 -6.04
C ARG A 165 -23.34 3.57 -5.57
N PRO A 166 -23.81 4.44 -6.48
CA PRO A 166 -24.35 5.72 -6.08
C PRO A 166 -25.57 5.49 -5.15
N PRO A 167 -25.82 6.41 -4.20
CA PRO A 167 -27.03 6.36 -3.39
C PRO A 167 -28.28 6.40 -4.29
N VAL A 168 -29.31 5.65 -3.90
CA VAL A 168 -30.57 5.63 -4.64
C VAL A 168 -31.24 7.00 -4.51
N PRO A 169 -31.62 7.68 -5.60
CA PRO A 169 -32.27 8.98 -5.51
C PRO A 169 -33.56 8.90 -4.69
N GLY A 170 -33.71 9.75 -3.67
CA GLY A 170 -34.95 9.89 -2.90
C GLY A 170 -35.00 9.14 -1.56
N TYR A 171 -33.86 8.61 -1.08
CA TYR A 171 -33.66 8.15 0.30
C TYR A 171 -32.51 8.93 0.96
#